data_AF-A0A8H7D8E4-F1
#
_entry.id   AF-A0A8H7D8E4-F1
#
_cell.length_a   1.000
_cell.length_b   1.000
_cell.length_c   1.000
_cell.angle_alpha   90.00
_cell.angle_beta   90.00
_cell.angle_gamma   90.00
#
_symmetry.space_group_name_H-M   'P 1'
#
loop_
_entity.id
_entity.type
_entity.pdbx_description
1 polymer ?
#
loop_
_entity_poly.entity_id
_entity_poly.type
_entity_poly.pdbx_seq_one_letter_code
_entity_poly.pdbx_strand_id
1 'polypeptide(L)'
;MAKSPAIADSPACQPPTQKHAHVIICLEKLREQSHLPPSKNRPSAAALYGAITAALRPLFSNMAHEKLFLAGVKWTKNQNIALHPGTEGGTAKFLAGHSKTIWSAIRPLLGVTEDCEPPAFDTDDKWHSVVFHGVPMPACRADTIKFFAQHRDLIEGWVTSPASQGTLREYSVLCRPGDLEKKQSIALRMSFSSEADADRLVKNGGYIFGAACRVSRYVPKTRSPSPTLHD
;
A
#
# COMPACT_ATOMS: atom_id res chain seq x y z
N MET A 1 27.95 -52.03 31.94
CA MET A 1 27.11 -51.85 30.73
C MET A 1 26.35 -50.53 30.88
N ALA A 2 26.87 -49.44 30.33
CA ALA A 2 26.23 -48.12 30.37
C ALA A 2 25.45 -47.91 29.06
N LYS A 3 24.15 -47.60 29.15
CA LYS A 3 23.29 -47.29 28.01
C LYS A 3 23.57 -45.87 27.51
N SER A 4 23.96 -45.75 26.24
CA SER A 4 24.01 -44.46 25.53
C SER A 4 22.62 -43.82 25.44
N PRO A 5 22.48 -42.50 25.64
CA PRO A 5 21.21 -41.82 25.43
C PRO A 5 20.98 -41.58 23.93
N ALA A 6 19.72 -41.76 23.52
CA ALA A 6 19.24 -41.53 22.17
C ALA A 6 19.32 -40.05 21.78
N ILE A 7 19.84 -39.79 20.59
CA ILE A 7 19.85 -38.47 19.94
C ILE A 7 18.41 -38.15 19.54
N ALA A 8 17.85 -37.09 20.10
CA ALA A 8 16.54 -36.58 19.71
C ALA A 8 16.64 -35.91 18.34
N ASP A 9 15.83 -36.38 17.39
CA ASP A 9 15.66 -35.76 16.08
C ASP A 9 15.22 -34.30 16.24
N SER A 10 16.08 -33.39 15.77
CA SER A 10 15.73 -31.97 15.67
C SER A 10 14.59 -31.81 14.66
N PRO A 11 13.51 -31.07 15.00
CA PRO A 11 12.46 -30.80 14.04
C PRO A 11 13.03 -30.00 12.88
N ALA A 12 12.90 -30.57 11.67
CA ALA A 12 13.32 -29.96 10.42
C ALA A 12 12.79 -28.53 10.34
N CYS A 13 13.72 -27.58 10.30
CA CYS A 13 13.45 -26.18 10.04
C CYS A 13 12.84 -26.06 8.65
N GLN A 14 11.52 -26.10 8.55
CA GLN A 14 10.83 -25.81 7.29
C GLN A 14 11.22 -24.39 6.88
N PRO A 15 11.77 -24.18 5.66
CA PRO A 15 12.07 -22.83 5.20
C PRO A 15 10.75 -22.03 5.22
N PRO A 16 10.76 -20.79 5.71
CA PRO A 16 9.57 -19.95 5.69
C PRO A 16 9.07 -19.90 4.25
N THR A 17 7.81 -20.26 4.04
CA THR A 17 7.13 -20.10 2.76
C THR A 17 7.20 -18.62 2.39
N GLN A 18 8.15 -18.31 1.49
CA GLN A 18 8.39 -16.96 1.03
C GLN A 18 7.15 -16.55 0.23
N LYS A 19 6.22 -15.84 0.88
CA LYS A 19 5.12 -15.18 0.18
C LYS A 19 5.77 -14.23 -0.80
N HIS A 20 5.80 -14.60 -2.08
CA HIS A 20 6.32 -13.73 -3.12
C HIS A 20 5.57 -12.40 -3.04
N ALA A 21 6.27 -11.32 -2.72
CA ALA A 21 5.68 -9.98 -2.71
C ALA A 21 5.03 -9.72 -4.08
N HIS A 22 3.80 -9.22 -4.10
CA HIS A 22 3.06 -8.92 -5.32
C HIS A 22 3.00 -7.42 -5.55
N VAL A 23 2.77 -6.99 -6.78
CA VAL A 23 2.41 -5.59 -7.05
C VAL A 23 0.92 -5.47 -7.28
N ILE A 24 0.26 -4.65 -6.50
CA ILE A 24 -1.16 -4.34 -6.66
C ILE A 24 -1.27 -2.99 -7.37
N ILE A 25 -1.94 -2.99 -8.51
CA ILE A 25 -2.37 -1.78 -9.21
C ILE A 25 -3.74 -1.39 -8.63
N CYS A 26 -3.77 -0.34 -7.83
CA CYS A 26 -4.96 0.11 -7.11
C CYS A 26 -5.82 0.99 -8.03
N LEU A 27 -6.93 0.43 -8.51
CA LEU A 27 -7.82 1.08 -9.49
C LEU A 27 -8.98 1.87 -8.82
N GLU A 28 -8.93 2.06 -7.50
CA GLU A 28 -10.01 2.69 -6.73
C GLU A 28 -10.25 4.15 -7.14
N LYS A 29 -9.19 4.96 -7.24
CA LYS A 29 -9.28 6.34 -7.73
C LYS A 29 -9.89 6.45 -9.13
N LEU A 30 -9.55 5.53 -10.03
CA LEU A 30 -10.08 5.50 -11.40
C LEU A 30 -11.58 5.17 -11.43
N ARG A 31 -12.05 4.42 -10.43
CA ARG A 31 -13.47 4.08 -10.27
C ARG A 31 -14.27 5.28 -9.76
N GLU A 32 -13.72 6.00 -8.79
CA GLU A 32 -14.32 7.23 -8.27
C GLU A 32 -14.47 8.28 -9.39
N GLN A 33 -13.53 8.33 -10.33
CA GLN A 33 -13.56 9.22 -11.48
C GLN A 33 -14.40 8.69 -12.67
N SER A 34 -15.11 7.57 -12.52
CA SER A 34 -15.93 6.94 -13.57
C SER A 34 -15.18 6.59 -14.87
N HIS A 35 -13.85 6.43 -14.82
CA HIS A 35 -13.03 6.12 -15.99
C HIS A 35 -12.93 4.63 -16.30
N LEU A 36 -13.43 3.76 -15.43
CA LEU A 36 -13.37 2.31 -15.63
C LEU A 36 -14.64 1.76 -16.28
N PRO A 37 -14.52 0.85 -17.27
CA PRO A 37 -15.66 0.20 -17.86
C PRO A 37 -16.39 -0.67 -16.83
N PRO A 38 -17.71 -0.87 -16.99
CA PRO A 38 -18.49 -1.77 -16.15
C PRO A 38 -17.88 -3.17 -16.15
N SER A 39 -18.05 -3.91 -15.05
CA SER A 39 -17.45 -5.24 -14.78
C SER A 39 -17.54 -6.24 -15.94
N LYS A 40 -18.51 -6.10 -16.84
CA LYS A 40 -18.76 -7.00 -17.97
C LYS A 40 -17.78 -6.81 -19.15
N ASN A 41 -17.06 -5.69 -19.21
CA ASN A 41 -16.16 -5.33 -20.32
C ASN A 41 -14.69 -5.31 -19.91
N ARG A 42 -14.29 -6.15 -18.93
CA ARG A 42 -12.89 -6.17 -18.47
C ARG A 42 -11.99 -6.95 -19.39
N PRO A 43 -10.74 -6.49 -19.61
CA PRO A 43 -9.75 -7.30 -20.29
C PRO A 43 -9.45 -8.55 -19.46
N SER A 44 -9.27 -9.67 -20.16
CA SER A 44 -8.89 -10.93 -19.54
C SER A 44 -7.49 -10.80 -18.90
N ALA A 45 -7.22 -11.60 -17.87
CA ALA A 45 -5.90 -11.65 -17.26
C ALA A 45 -4.79 -11.98 -18.29
N ALA A 46 -5.11 -12.80 -19.30
CA ALA A 46 -4.20 -13.12 -20.39
C ALA A 46 -3.90 -11.91 -21.29
N ALA A 47 -4.90 -11.08 -21.61
CA ALA A 47 -4.70 -9.86 -22.39
C ALA A 47 -3.82 -8.86 -21.63
N LEU A 48 -4.07 -8.68 -20.33
CA LEU A 48 -3.23 -7.85 -19.46
C LEU A 48 -1.81 -8.38 -19.39
N TYR A 49 -1.63 -9.68 -19.15
CA TYR A 49 -0.31 -10.32 -19.12
C TYR A 49 0.47 -10.10 -20.42
N GLY A 50 -0.17 -10.32 -21.57
CA GLY A 50 0.45 -10.12 -22.88
C GLY A 50 0.92 -8.69 -23.10
N ALA A 51 0.08 -7.70 -22.80
CA ALA A 51 0.44 -6.29 -22.95
C ALA A 51 1.59 -5.86 -22.03
N ILE A 52 1.55 -6.25 -20.75
CA ILE A 52 2.61 -5.94 -19.79
C ILE A 52 3.93 -6.59 -20.22
N THR A 53 3.87 -7.85 -20.64
CA THR A 53 5.06 -8.60 -21.08
C THR A 53 5.68 -7.97 -22.31
N ALA A 54 4.88 -7.61 -23.31
CA ALA A 54 5.35 -6.91 -24.50
C ALA A 54 5.99 -5.55 -24.19
N ALA A 55 5.43 -4.81 -23.23
CA ALA A 55 5.93 -3.50 -22.84
C ALA A 55 7.23 -3.55 -22.01
N LEU A 56 7.41 -4.58 -21.19
CA LEU A 56 8.62 -4.75 -20.38
C LEU A 56 9.76 -5.43 -21.16
N ARG A 57 9.46 -6.20 -22.20
CA ARG A 57 10.45 -6.94 -23.01
C ARG A 57 11.64 -6.09 -23.48
N PRO A 58 11.48 -4.85 -23.99
CA PRO A 58 12.61 -4.05 -24.45
C PRO A 58 13.63 -3.70 -23.35
N LEU A 59 13.19 -3.62 -22.09
CA LEU A 59 14.04 -3.31 -20.93
C LEU A 59 14.99 -4.46 -20.59
N PHE A 60 14.75 -5.63 -21.15
CA PHE A 60 15.45 -6.87 -20.83
C PHE A 60 16.09 -7.46 -22.08
N SER A 61 16.73 -6.60 -22.88
CA SER A 61 17.25 -6.87 -24.23
C SER A 61 18.13 -8.13 -24.36
N ASN A 62 18.55 -8.74 -23.23
CA ASN A 62 19.39 -9.93 -23.15
C ASN A 62 18.75 -11.14 -22.43
N MET A 63 17.48 -11.08 -21.98
CA MET A 63 16.82 -12.17 -21.24
C MET A 63 15.76 -12.86 -22.11
N ALA A 64 16.05 -14.10 -22.52
CA ALA A 64 15.25 -14.87 -23.48
C ALA A 64 13.92 -15.42 -22.92
N HIS A 65 13.62 -15.26 -21.63
CA HIS A 65 12.44 -15.87 -21.01
C HIS A 65 11.49 -14.86 -20.37
N GLU A 66 10.26 -14.77 -20.90
CA GLU A 66 9.18 -13.90 -20.40
C GLU A 66 8.82 -14.14 -18.92
N LYS A 67 8.98 -15.38 -18.45
CA LYS A 67 8.71 -15.78 -17.05
C LYS A 67 9.72 -15.25 -16.04
N LEU A 68 10.83 -14.64 -16.49
CA LEU A 68 11.86 -14.12 -15.60
C LEU A 68 11.33 -12.94 -14.79
N PHE A 69 10.58 -12.03 -15.41
CA PHE A 69 10.16 -10.78 -14.76
C PHE A 69 8.68 -10.74 -14.34
N LEU A 70 7.78 -11.49 -14.99
CA LEU A 70 6.36 -11.56 -14.63
C LEU A 70 5.88 -13.02 -14.68
N ALA A 71 5.55 -13.59 -13.52
CA ALA A 71 5.00 -14.94 -13.41
C ALA A 71 3.51 -15.01 -13.76
N GLY A 72 2.78 -13.91 -13.60
CA GLY A 72 1.35 -13.89 -13.88
C GLY A 72 0.66 -12.57 -13.54
N VAL A 73 -0.59 -12.47 -13.98
CA VAL A 73 -1.49 -11.36 -13.69
C VAL A 73 -2.83 -11.92 -13.25
N LYS A 74 -3.46 -11.32 -12.25
CA LYS A 74 -4.83 -11.67 -11.86
C LYS A 74 -5.65 -10.46 -11.47
N TRP A 75 -6.95 -10.58 -11.62
CA TRP A 75 -7.91 -9.69 -10.97
C TRP A 75 -8.12 -10.12 -9.52
N THR A 76 -8.06 -9.15 -8.60
CA THR A 76 -8.40 -9.36 -7.19
C THR A 76 -9.92 -9.25 -6.98
N LYS A 77 -10.40 -9.74 -5.83
CA LYS A 77 -11.82 -9.61 -5.45
C LYS A 77 -12.27 -8.13 -5.34
N ASN A 78 -11.35 -7.25 -4.94
CA ASN A 78 -11.59 -5.80 -4.86
C ASN A 78 -11.44 -5.09 -6.21
N GLN A 79 -11.32 -5.86 -7.29
CA GLN A 79 -11.23 -5.39 -8.67
C GLN A 79 -9.96 -4.55 -8.94
N ASN A 80 -8.90 -4.78 -8.17
CA ASN A 80 -7.53 -4.34 -8.48
C ASN A 80 -6.83 -5.39 -9.35
N ILE A 81 -5.74 -5.00 -10.01
CA ILE A 81 -4.88 -5.93 -10.76
C ILE A 81 -3.70 -6.30 -9.86
N ALA A 82 -3.47 -7.58 -9.65
CA ALA A 82 -2.28 -8.09 -8.97
C ALA A 82 -1.30 -8.67 -10.00
N LEU A 83 -0.08 -8.14 -9.99
CA LEU A 83 1.05 -8.61 -10.76
C LEU A 83 1.87 -9.55 -9.88
N HIS A 84 2.10 -10.76 -10.37
CA HIS A 84 2.93 -11.76 -9.75
C HIS A 84 4.33 -11.66 -10.34
N PRO A 85 5.33 -11.21 -9.57
CA PRO A 85 6.68 -11.07 -10.10
C PRO A 85 7.29 -12.43 -10.44
N GLY A 86 8.16 -12.45 -11.45
CA GLY A 86 8.87 -13.66 -11.89
C GLY A 86 10.03 -14.07 -10.97
N THR A 87 10.76 -15.11 -11.35
CA THR A 87 11.83 -15.70 -10.53
C THR A 87 13.16 -14.94 -10.59
N GLU A 88 13.43 -14.15 -11.63
CA GLU A 88 14.71 -13.44 -11.80
C GLU A 88 14.51 -11.99 -12.26
N GLY A 89 14.95 -11.02 -11.45
CA GLY A 89 14.84 -9.59 -11.76
C GLY A 89 13.43 -9.01 -11.62
N GLY A 90 12.39 -9.84 -11.70
CA GLY A 90 11.01 -9.48 -11.36
C GLY A 90 10.80 -9.41 -9.86
N THR A 91 11.29 -8.38 -9.18
CA THR A 91 10.81 -8.08 -7.82
C THR A 91 9.56 -7.20 -7.87
N ALA A 92 8.77 -7.18 -6.80
CA ALA A 92 7.67 -6.24 -6.69
C ALA A 92 8.15 -4.78 -6.88
N LYS A 93 9.31 -4.45 -6.28
CA LYS A 93 9.96 -3.14 -6.44
C LYS A 93 10.35 -2.84 -7.88
N PHE A 94 10.86 -3.82 -8.62
CA PHE A 94 11.17 -3.67 -10.03
C PHE A 94 9.91 -3.31 -10.84
N LEU A 95 8.83 -4.06 -10.67
CA LEU A 95 7.58 -3.82 -11.38
C LEU A 95 6.98 -2.44 -11.00
N ALA A 96 7.03 -2.06 -9.73
CA ALA A 96 6.58 -0.73 -9.29
C ALA A 96 7.45 0.41 -9.86
N GLY A 97 8.76 0.20 -9.97
CA GLY A 97 9.70 1.13 -10.61
C GLY A 97 9.39 1.38 -12.09
N HIS A 98 8.76 0.40 -12.76
CA HIS A 98 8.33 0.49 -14.16
C HIS A 98 6.82 0.74 -14.31
N SER A 99 6.17 1.27 -13.26
CA SER A 99 4.74 1.57 -13.22
C SER A 99 4.25 2.39 -14.43
N LYS A 100 5.01 3.39 -14.89
CA LYS A 100 4.66 4.20 -16.07
C LYS A 100 4.56 3.35 -17.35
N THR A 101 5.56 2.50 -17.59
CA THR A 101 5.60 1.60 -18.74
C THR A 101 4.45 0.59 -18.68
N ILE A 102 4.23 0.00 -17.50
CA ILE A 102 3.16 -0.97 -17.28
C ILE A 102 1.79 -0.30 -17.47
N TRP A 103 1.60 0.90 -16.91
CA TRP A 103 0.36 1.67 -17.04
C TRP A 103 0.07 2.02 -18.48
N SER A 104 1.05 2.54 -19.22
CA SER A 104 0.91 2.86 -20.64
C SER A 104 0.47 1.65 -21.47
N ALA A 105 0.93 0.45 -21.13
CA ALA A 105 0.56 -0.79 -21.81
C ALA A 105 -0.87 -1.25 -21.52
N ILE A 106 -1.35 -1.11 -20.27
CA ILE A 106 -2.67 -1.62 -19.87
C ILE A 106 -3.78 -0.57 -19.96
N ARG A 107 -3.45 0.72 -19.94
CA ARG A 107 -4.41 1.84 -19.99
C ARG A 107 -5.39 1.73 -21.18
N PRO A 108 -4.94 1.43 -22.42
CA PRO A 108 -5.85 1.26 -23.55
C PRO A 108 -6.80 0.07 -23.39
N LEU A 109 -6.30 -1.02 -22.79
CA LEU A 109 -7.11 -2.22 -22.51
C LEU A 109 -8.18 -1.97 -21.44
N LEU A 110 -7.94 -1.01 -20.56
CA LEU A 110 -8.87 -0.58 -19.55
C LEU A 110 -9.84 0.50 -20.06
N GLY A 111 -9.71 0.97 -21.31
CA GLY A 111 -10.57 2.02 -21.86
C GLY A 111 -10.42 3.37 -21.16
N VAL A 112 -9.29 3.61 -20.51
CA VAL A 112 -9.02 4.84 -19.75
C VAL A 112 -8.41 5.89 -20.69
N THR A 113 -8.85 7.14 -20.56
CA THR A 113 -8.38 8.28 -21.37
C THR A 113 -6.91 8.62 -21.10
N GLU A 114 -6.26 9.31 -22.05
CA GLU A 114 -4.83 9.59 -21.94
C GLU A 114 -4.47 10.51 -20.76
N ASP A 115 -5.37 11.41 -20.40
CA ASP A 115 -5.19 12.42 -19.35
C ASP A 115 -5.33 11.86 -17.92
N CYS A 116 -5.65 10.57 -17.79
CA CYS A 116 -5.90 9.98 -16.49
C CYS A 116 -4.59 9.65 -15.75
N GLU A 117 -4.49 10.11 -14.51
CA GLU A 117 -3.34 9.87 -13.63
C GLU A 117 -3.10 8.36 -13.44
N PRO A 118 -1.85 7.87 -13.48
CA PRO A 118 -1.56 6.47 -13.20
C PRO A 118 -2.08 6.04 -11.82
N PRO A 119 -2.68 4.83 -11.70
CA PRO A 119 -3.04 4.28 -10.41
C PRO A 119 -1.79 4.03 -9.56
N ALA A 120 -1.98 3.92 -8.25
CA ALA A 120 -0.89 3.55 -7.34
C ALA A 120 -0.45 2.09 -7.59
N PHE A 121 0.86 1.86 -7.62
CA PHE A 121 1.48 0.53 -7.67
C PHE A 121 2.02 0.22 -6.26
N ASP A 122 1.34 -0.67 -5.56
CA ASP A 122 1.67 -1.07 -4.19
C ASP A 122 2.43 -2.39 -4.19
N THR A 123 3.59 -2.43 -3.55
CA THR A 123 4.54 -3.57 -3.54
C THR A 123 4.25 -4.60 -2.45
N ASP A 124 3.15 -4.45 -1.71
CA ASP A 124 2.84 -5.22 -0.49
C ASP A 124 4.00 -5.13 0.54
N ASP A 125 4.79 -4.05 0.44
CA ASP A 125 5.84 -3.75 1.42
C ASP A 125 5.19 -3.51 2.78
N LYS A 126 5.89 -3.86 3.86
CA LYS A 126 5.39 -3.64 5.22
C LYS A 126 5.14 -2.15 5.44
N TRP A 127 3.92 -1.80 5.85
CA TRP A 127 3.60 -0.43 6.24
C TRP A 127 3.96 -0.19 7.70
N HIS A 128 4.55 0.98 7.96
CA HIS A 128 4.93 1.42 9.28
C HIS A 128 3.97 2.52 9.71
N SER A 129 2.96 2.14 10.50
CA SER A 129 1.92 3.07 10.93
C SER A 129 2.24 3.72 12.28
N VAL A 130 2.01 5.03 12.36
CA VAL A 130 2.13 5.85 13.56
C VAL A 130 0.84 6.63 13.79
N VAL A 131 0.64 7.12 15.01
CA VAL A 131 -0.48 7.97 15.41
C VAL A 131 0.05 9.30 15.91
N PHE A 132 -0.38 10.37 15.27
CA PHE A 132 -0.21 11.74 15.75
C PHE A 132 -1.35 12.05 16.71
N HIS A 133 -1.01 12.50 17.91
CA HIS A 133 -1.94 12.87 18.98
C HIS A 133 -2.00 14.38 19.14
N GLY A 134 -3.19 14.87 19.49
CA GLY A 134 -3.38 16.30 19.77
C GLY A 134 -3.28 17.18 18.54
N VAL A 135 -3.56 16.63 17.35
CA VAL A 135 -3.54 17.41 16.10
C VAL A 135 -4.67 18.43 16.17
N PRO A 136 -4.39 19.74 16.06
CA PRO A 136 -5.44 20.75 16.16
C PRO A 136 -6.43 20.63 15.00
N MET A 137 -7.70 20.81 15.31
CA MET A 137 -8.73 20.90 14.28
C MET A 137 -8.64 22.25 13.57
N PRO A 138 -8.61 22.30 12.22
CA PRO A 138 -8.65 23.56 11.50
C PRO A 138 -9.99 24.27 11.74
N ALA A 139 -10.02 25.59 11.56
CA ALA A 139 -11.22 26.42 11.76
C ALA A 139 -12.42 25.92 10.95
N CYS A 140 -12.19 25.41 9.74
CA CYS A 140 -13.19 24.78 8.89
C CYS A 140 -13.41 23.31 9.27
N ARG A 141 -14.11 23.07 10.40
CA ARG A 141 -14.32 21.72 10.95
C ARG A 141 -15.12 20.78 10.04
N ALA A 142 -16.15 21.32 9.37
CA ALA A 142 -17.08 20.55 8.54
C ALA A 142 -16.39 19.84 7.36
N ASP A 143 -15.26 20.36 6.90
CA ASP A 143 -14.51 19.80 5.77
C ASP A 143 -13.15 19.25 6.17
N THR A 144 -12.87 19.04 7.46
CA THR A 144 -11.53 18.57 7.89
C THR A 144 -11.13 17.24 7.22
N ILE A 145 -12.06 16.28 7.09
CA ILE A 145 -11.79 15.01 6.39
C ILE A 145 -11.49 15.26 4.90
N LYS A 146 -12.26 16.15 4.26
CA LYS A 146 -12.06 16.50 2.84
C LYS A 146 -10.76 17.28 2.64
N PHE A 147 -10.41 18.19 3.54
CA PHE A 147 -9.15 18.91 3.57
C PHE A 147 -8.00 17.91 3.56
N PHE A 148 -8.03 16.92 4.47
CA PHE A 148 -6.98 15.92 4.50
C PHE A 148 -6.93 15.15 3.16
N ALA A 149 -8.09 14.72 2.63
CA ALA A 149 -8.23 14.05 1.32
C ALA A 149 -7.65 14.85 0.14
N GLN A 150 -7.87 16.17 0.11
CA GLN A 150 -7.49 17.05 -0.99
C GLN A 150 -6.04 17.56 -0.88
N HIS A 151 -5.43 17.47 0.29
CA HIS A 151 -4.13 18.09 0.58
C HIS A 151 -3.10 17.10 1.10
N ARG A 152 -3.11 15.88 0.56
CA ARG A 152 -2.10 14.84 0.85
C ARG A 152 -0.67 15.37 0.78
N ASP A 153 -0.33 16.09 -0.28
CA ASP A 153 1.04 16.57 -0.51
C ASP A 153 1.49 17.58 0.55
N LEU A 154 0.56 18.42 1.03
CA LEU A 154 0.81 19.36 2.13
C LEU A 154 1.06 18.60 3.44
N ILE A 155 0.25 17.59 3.75
CA ILE A 155 0.39 16.77 4.95
C ILE A 155 1.72 16.02 4.92
N GLU A 156 2.07 15.45 3.77
CA GLU A 156 3.35 14.79 3.57
C GLU A 156 4.51 15.76 3.80
N GLY A 157 4.45 16.97 3.24
CA GLY A 157 5.45 18.02 3.47
C GLY A 157 5.60 18.43 4.94
N TRP A 158 4.56 18.27 5.78
CA TRP A 158 4.64 18.59 7.21
C TRP A 158 5.28 17.49 8.06
N VAL A 159 5.12 16.24 7.65
CA VAL A 159 5.54 15.07 8.44
C VAL A 159 6.80 14.40 7.91
N THR A 160 7.14 14.62 6.64
CA THR A 160 8.34 14.04 6.01
C THR A 160 9.41 15.10 5.83
N SER A 161 10.69 14.70 5.92
CA SER A 161 11.77 15.52 5.38
C SER A 161 11.67 15.56 3.85
N PRO A 162 12.24 16.58 3.17
CA PRO A 162 12.31 16.61 1.71
C PRO A 162 12.89 15.33 1.10
N ALA A 163 13.87 14.70 1.78
CA ALA A 163 14.47 13.43 1.37
C ALA A 163 13.55 12.20 1.50
N SER A 164 12.42 12.35 2.20
CA SER A 164 11.45 11.29 2.50
C SER A 164 10.10 11.53 1.83
N GLN A 165 10.03 12.42 0.83
CA GLN A 165 8.82 12.61 0.04
C GLN A 165 8.44 11.33 -0.73
N GLY A 166 7.14 11.06 -0.82
CA GLY A 166 6.57 9.85 -1.41
C GLY A 166 6.55 8.64 -0.46
N THR A 167 6.91 8.82 0.81
CA THR A 167 6.88 7.74 1.81
C THR A 167 5.54 7.62 2.51
N LEU A 168 4.74 8.70 2.58
CA LEU A 168 3.41 8.66 3.16
C LEU A 168 2.47 7.89 2.23
N ARG A 169 2.00 6.72 2.65
CA ARG A 169 1.11 5.86 1.84
C ARG A 169 -0.36 6.18 2.06
N GLU A 170 -0.73 6.37 3.33
CA GLU A 170 -2.11 6.49 3.76
C GLU A 170 -2.18 7.30 5.06
N TYR A 171 -3.29 7.97 5.29
CA TYR A 171 -3.65 8.49 6.61
C TYR A 171 -5.14 8.29 6.87
N SER A 172 -5.52 8.27 8.13
CA SER A 172 -6.92 8.17 8.54
C SER A 172 -7.16 8.93 9.84
N VAL A 173 -8.26 9.67 9.91
CA VAL A 173 -8.70 10.32 11.15
C VAL A 173 -9.23 9.26 12.12
N LEU A 174 -8.62 9.16 13.30
CA LEU A 174 -9.05 8.25 14.36
C LEU A 174 -10.08 8.94 15.25
N CYS A 175 -11.26 9.18 14.69
CA CYS A 175 -12.41 9.75 15.40
C CYS A 175 -13.65 8.91 15.12
N ARG A 176 -14.55 8.82 16.10
CA ARG A 176 -15.87 8.22 15.86
C ARG A 176 -16.69 9.13 14.93
N PRO A 177 -17.53 8.56 14.05
CA PRO A 177 -18.49 9.35 13.29
C PRO A 177 -19.34 10.23 14.22
N GLY A 178 -19.49 11.51 13.89
CA GLY A 178 -20.27 12.49 14.68
C GLY A 178 -19.55 13.15 15.86
N ASP A 179 -18.40 12.64 16.29
CA ASP A 179 -17.60 13.26 17.37
C ASP A 179 -16.62 14.32 16.85
N LEU A 180 -16.35 14.33 15.55
CA LEU A 180 -15.32 15.16 14.94
C LEU A 180 -15.56 16.66 15.19
N GLU A 181 -16.80 17.12 15.02
CA GLU A 181 -17.17 18.53 15.14
C GLU A 181 -17.03 19.08 16.56
N LYS A 182 -17.10 18.19 17.56
CA LYS A 182 -17.06 18.52 18.99
C LYS A 182 -15.63 18.55 19.55
N LYS A 183 -14.65 18.04 18.80
CA LYS A 183 -13.26 17.93 19.25
C LYS A 183 -12.48 19.20 18.90
N GLN A 184 -11.65 19.66 19.84
CA GLN A 184 -10.65 20.70 19.57
C GLN A 184 -9.38 20.12 18.93
N SER A 185 -9.12 18.83 19.18
CA SER A 185 -7.99 18.10 18.63
C SER A 185 -8.35 16.66 18.29
N ILE A 186 -7.69 16.11 17.28
CA ILE A 186 -7.91 14.74 16.80
C ILE A 186 -6.63 13.91 16.88
N ALA A 187 -6.80 12.60 16.69
CA ALA A 187 -5.70 11.69 16.41
C ALA A 187 -5.71 11.32 14.93
N LEU A 188 -4.53 11.34 14.30
CA LEU A 188 -4.34 10.93 12.90
C LEU A 188 -3.45 9.70 12.86
N ARG A 189 -3.93 8.62 12.25
CA ARG A 189 -3.05 7.52 11.83
C ARG A 189 -2.41 7.92 10.52
N MET A 190 -1.10 7.68 10.40
CA MET A 190 -0.38 7.80 9.14
C MET A 190 0.44 6.54 8.93
N SER A 191 0.49 6.06 7.69
CA SER A 191 1.20 4.85 7.29
C SER A 191 2.32 5.19 6.32
N PHE A 192 3.53 4.76 6.62
CA PHE A 192 4.73 5.04 5.84
C PHE A 192 5.30 3.76 5.21
N SER A 193 5.93 3.90 4.04
CA SER A 193 6.73 2.81 3.44
C SER A 193 8.11 2.65 4.08
N SER A 194 8.57 3.67 4.82
CA SER A 194 9.91 3.73 5.44
C SER A 194 9.80 3.56 6.96
N GLU A 195 10.44 2.52 7.50
CA GLU A 195 10.54 2.34 8.96
C GLU A 195 11.30 3.48 9.62
N ALA A 196 12.38 3.94 8.98
CA ALA A 196 13.22 5.00 9.50
C ALA A 196 12.44 6.31 9.68
N ASP A 197 11.52 6.63 8.78
CA ASP A 197 10.66 7.81 8.91
C ASP A 197 9.63 7.66 10.03
N ALA A 198 9.02 6.49 10.15
CA ALA A 198 8.11 6.20 11.25
C ALA A 198 8.84 6.30 12.61
N ASP A 199 10.07 5.78 12.71
CA ASP A 199 10.88 5.84 13.92
C ASP A 199 11.37 7.24 14.25
N ARG A 200 11.78 8.01 13.24
CA ARG A 200 12.12 9.42 13.38
C ARG A 200 10.95 10.20 13.95
N LEU A 201 9.74 9.98 13.43
CA LEU A 201 8.52 10.63 13.92
C LEU A 201 8.18 10.21 15.35
N VAL A 202 8.30 8.92 15.70
CA VAL A 202 8.05 8.46 17.07
C VAL A 202 9.06 9.07 18.06
N LYS A 203 10.33 9.21 17.66
CA LYS A 203 11.39 9.76 18.52
C LYS A 203 11.29 11.27 18.69
N ASN A 204 10.99 12.00 17.61
CA ASN A 204 11.08 13.46 17.59
C ASN A 204 9.70 14.14 17.66
N GLY A 205 8.61 13.40 17.56
CA GLY A 205 7.28 13.93 17.28
C GLY A 205 7.17 14.42 15.82
N GLY A 206 6.17 15.24 15.55
CA GLY A 206 6.05 15.93 14.27
C GLY A 206 5.16 17.16 14.38
N TYR A 207 5.07 17.94 13.31
CA TYR A 207 4.30 19.17 13.29
C TYR A 207 3.14 19.06 12.31
N ILE A 208 1.93 19.41 12.74
CA ILE A 208 0.75 19.46 11.88
C ILE A 208 0.00 20.77 12.16
N PHE A 209 -0.30 21.53 11.10
CA PHE A 209 -0.85 22.88 11.21
C PHE A 209 -0.05 23.80 12.14
N GLY A 210 1.28 23.68 12.11
CA GLY A 210 2.18 24.46 12.97
C GLY A 210 2.20 24.07 14.45
N ALA A 211 1.39 23.09 14.87
CA ALA A 211 1.40 22.59 16.24
C ALA A 211 2.32 21.37 16.39
N ALA A 212 3.09 21.32 17.48
CA ALA A 212 3.85 20.14 17.85
C ALA A 212 2.90 19.04 18.31
N CYS A 213 3.00 17.87 17.68
CA CYS A 213 2.18 16.71 17.96
C CYS A 213 3.04 15.59 18.54
N ARG A 214 2.52 14.93 19.59
CA ARG A 214 3.10 13.70 20.11
C ARG A 214 2.81 12.58 19.12
N VAL A 215 3.81 11.73 18.84
CA VAL A 215 3.65 10.59 17.94
C VAL A 215 3.91 9.29 18.68
N SER A 216 3.13 8.24 18.37
CA SER A 216 3.35 6.88 18.88
C SER A 216 3.22 5.85 17.77
N ARG A 217 3.82 4.66 17.92
CA ARG A 217 3.56 3.54 17.00
C ARG A 217 2.07 3.16 17.07
N TYR A 218 1.47 2.86 15.92
CA TYR A 218 0.11 2.34 15.86
C TYR A 218 0.13 0.85 16.18
N VAL A 219 -0.65 0.46 17.18
CA VAL A 219 -0.89 -0.96 17.50
C VAL A 219 -2.34 -1.26 17.13
N PRO A 220 -2.59 -2.09 16.10
CA PRO A 220 -3.94 -2.52 15.78
C PRO A 220 -4.57 -3.13 17.02
N LYS A 221 -5.75 -2.65 17.41
CA LYS A 221 -6.52 -3.34 18.46
C LYS A 221 -6.93 -4.69 17.88
N THR A 222 -6.38 -5.77 18.45
CA THR A 222 -6.93 -7.11 18.21
C THR A 222 -8.39 -7.05 18.60
N ARG A 223 -9.28 -7.28 17.62
CA ARG A 223 -10.71 -7.29 17.88
C ARG A 223 -10.94 -8.48 18.81
N SER A 224 -11.22 -8.23 20.08
CA SER A 224 -11.65 -9.27 21.00
C SER A 224 -12.89 -9.93 20.35
N PRO A 225 -12.95 -11.27 20.25
CA PRO A 225 -14.16 -11.92 19.78
C PRO A 225 -15.31 -11.43 20.65
N SER A 226 -16.35 -10.88 20.02
CA SER A 226 -17.56 -10.48 20.72
C SER A 226 -18.05 -11.68 21.52
N PRO A 227 -18.40 -11.54 22.81
CA PRO A 227 -18.98 -12.63 23.55
C PRO A 227 -20.23 -13.06 22.79
N THR A 228 -20.23 -14.29 22.30
CA THR A 228 -21.43 -14.97 21.81
C THR A 228 -22.42 -14.94 22.97
N LEU A 229 -23.50 -14.16 22.81
CA LEU A 229 -24.71 -14.36 23.59
C LEU A 229 -25.13 -15.81 23.35
N HIS A 230 -24.93 -16.65 24.35
CA HIS A 230 -25.61 -17.93 24.45
C HIS A 230 -27.01 -17.60 24.98
N ASP A 231 -28.00 -17.70 24.10
CA ASP A 231 -29.40 -17.89 24.48
C ASP A 231 -29.60 -19.30 25.07
#